data_AF-A0A928SQ91-F1
#
_entry.id   AF-A0A928SQ91-F1
#
_cell.length_a   1.000
_cell.length_b   1.000
_cell.length_c   1.000
_cell.angle_alpha   90.00
_cell.angle_beta   90.00
_cell.angle_gamma   90.00
#
_symmetry.space_group_name_H-M   'P 1'
#
loop_
_entity.id
_entity.type
_entity.pdbx_description
1 polymer ?
#
loop_
_entity_poly.entity_id
_entity_poly.type
_entity_poly.pdbx_seq_one_letter_code
_entity_poly.pdbx_strand_id
1 'polypeptide(L)'
;MLSLVVQTRSAGRVVRWDDFRRGDLRDGTGMMTTMLTDVVCDAIEHCRNHDPLLRFHVLRANGFWSAKFDVMLEGAMFRVCCGRRLVRGGFPFNPAAAEEPKNYDVLVSATSTVDGFESSLTELLQSRYVCRPVVLPPEHARHLGSQRP
;
A
#
# COMPACT_ATOMS: atom_id res chain seq x y z
N MET A 1 -3.43 15.43 4.84
CA MET A 1 -2.46 14.32 4.70
C MET A 1 -2.90 13.18 5.60
N LEU A 2 -3.14 12.00 5.01
CA LEU A 2 -3.50 10.77 5.70
C LEU A 2 -2.28 9.85 5.87
N SER A 3 -2.15 9.17 7.01
CA SER A 3 -1.17 8.10 7.22
C SER A 3 -1.66 7.04 8.21
N LEU A 4 -1.88 5.81 7.73
CA LEU A 4 -2.43 4.69 8.49
C LEU A 4 -1.60 3.42 8.30
N VAL A 5 -1.43 2.66 9.38
CA VAL A 5 -1.00 1.26 9.32
C VAL A 5 -2.24 0.38 9.25
N VAL A 6 -2.37 -0.39 8.18
CA VAL A 6 -3.54 -1.20 7.89
C VAL A 6 -3.18 -2.68 7.92
N GLN A 7 -3.89 -3.44 8.74
CA GLN A 7 -3.74 -4.88 8.82
C GLN A 7 -4.48 -5.57 7.68
N THR A 8 -3.70 -6.19 6.81
CA THR A 8 -4.20 -7.07 5.74
C THR A 8 -4.88 -8.30 6.31
N ARG A 9 -5.84 -8.86 5.56
CA ARG A 9 -6.53 -10.10 5.93
C ARG A 9 -6.18 -11.24 4.98
N SER A 10 -5.96 -10.94 3.69
CA SER A 10 -5.67 -11.95 2.67
C SER A 10 -4.85 -11.40 1.50
N ALA A 11 -4.55 -12.30 0.54
CA ALA A 11 -4.24 -11.88 -0.81
C ALA A 11 -5.49 -11.25 -1.43
N GLY A 12 -5.31 -10.17 -2.20
CA GLY A 12 -6.38 -9.54 -2.97
C GLY A 12 -6.33 -9.96 -4.44
N ARG A 13 -5.16 -9.82 -5.08
CA ARG A 13 -4.99 -10.11 -6.52
C ARG A 13 -3.65 -10.75 -6.81
N VAL A 14 -3.62 -11.72 -7.71
CA VAL A 14 -2.39 -12.34 -8.23
C VAL A 14 -2.05 -11.70 -9.57
N VAL A 15 -0.88 -11.06 -9.66
CA VAL A 15 -0.43 -10.36 -10.87
C VAL A 15 0.86 -10.94 -11.40
N ARG A 16 1.07 -10.87 -12.72
CA ARG A 16 2.34 -11.27 -13.34
C ARG A 16 3.47 -10.38 -12.82
N TRP A 17 4.54 -10.99 -12.32
CA TRP A 17 5.64 -10.26 -11.68
C TRP A 17 6.36 -9.32 -12.66
N ASP A 18 6.58 -9.77 -13.90
CA ASP A 18 7.26 -8.98 -14.94
C ASP A 18 6.49 -7.74 -15.38
N ASP A 19 5.16 -7.82 -15.39
CA ASP A 19 4.27 -6.69 -15.68
C ASP A 19 4.22 -5.77 -14.46
N PHE A 20 4.05 -6.34 -13.26
CA PHE A 20 4.00 -5.60 -12.01
C PHE A 20 5.23 -4.71 -11.82
N ARG A 21 6.45 -5.22 -12.00
CA ARG A 21 7.69 -4.42 -11.88
C ARG A 21 7.77 -3.25 -12.87
N ARG A 22 6.97 -3.24 -13.93
CA ARG A 22 6.88 -2.16 -14.92
C ARG A 22 5.74 -1.17 -14.61
N GLY A 23 4.94 -1.44 -13.59
CA GLY A 23 3.75 -0.65 -13.24
C GLY A 23 2.46 -1.18 -13.88
N ASP A 24 2.50 -2.34 -14.54
CA ASP A 24 1.33 -2.92 -15.21
C ASP A 24 0.63 -3.96 -14.33
N LEU A 25 -0.68 -3.83 -14.19
CA LEU A 25 -1.50 -4.73 -13.37
C LEU A 25 -2.27 -5.75 -14.21
N ARG A 26 -1.56 -6.78 -14.68
CA ARG A 26 -2.13 -7.91 -15.44
C ARG A 26 -2.29 -9.14 -14.55
N ASP A 27 -3.46 -9.76 -14.61
CA ASP A 27 -3.71 -11.01 -13.90
C ASP A 27 -2.75 -12.10 -14.36
N GLY A 28 -2.21 -12.85 -13.40
CA GLY A 28 -1.21 -13.86 -13.64
C GLY A 28 -1.65 -15.23 -13.14
N THR A 29 -1.26 -16.25 -13.89
CA THR A 29 -1.29 -17.65 -13.45
C THR A 29 0.10 -18.27 -13.68
N GLY A 30 0.50 -19.23 -12.85
CA GLY A 30 1.79 -19.93 -12.98
C GLY A 30 2.91 -19.39 -12.09
N MET A 31 4.17 -19.66 -12.48
CA MET A 31 5.35 -19.55 -11.60
C MET A 31 5.87 -18.12 -11.36
N MET A 32 5.62 -17.17 -12.28
CA MET A 32 6.18 -15.81 -12.23
C MET A 32 5.12 -14.78 -11.85
N THR A 33 4.53 -14.94 -10.67
CA THR A 33 3.48 -14.06 -10.14
C THR A 33 3.85 -13.48 -8.78
N THR A 34 3.29 -12.32 -8.47
CA THR A 34 3.30 -11.74 -7.12
C THR A 34 1.87 -11.48 -6.65
N MET A 35 1.66 -11.47 -5.34
CA MET A 35 0.38 -11.16 -4.73
C MET A 35 0.33 -9.69 -4.30
N LEU A 36 -0.73 -9.00 -4.69
CA LEU A 36 -1.16 -7.76 -4.07
C LEU A 36 -2.10 -8.09 -2.91
N THR A 37 -1.99 -7.34 -1.83
CA THR A 37 -2.90 -7.49 -0.69
C THR A 37 -4.29 -6.95 -1.02
N ASP A 38 -5.27 -7.44 -0.28
CA ASP A 38 -6.63 -6.89 -0.22
C ASP A 38 -6.64 -5.36 -0.03
N VAL A 39 -5.86 -4.85 0.92
CA VAL A 39 -5.72 -3.41 1.20
C VAL A 39 -5.27 -2.62 -0.03
N VAL A 40 -4.28 -3.13 -0.78
CA VAL A 40 -3.77 -2.46 -1.98
C VAL A 40 -4.80 -2.50 -3.10
N CYS A 41 -5.53 -3.62 -3.24
CA CYS A 41 -6.57 -3.77 -4.25
C CYS A 41 -7.73 -2.79 -4.00
N ASP A 42 -8.19 -2.70 -2.75
CA ASP A 42 -9.25 -1.76 -2.35
C ASP A 42 -8.82 -0.30 -2.56
N ALA A 43 -7.57 0.03 -2.25
CA ALA A 43 -7.02 1.36 -2.51
C ALA A 43 -6.97 1.69 -4.01
N ILE A 44 -6.57 0.73 -4.86
CA ILE A 44 -6.58 0.88 -6.32
C ILE A 44 -8.01 1.13 -6.83
N GLU A 45 -8.97 0.33 -6.40
CA GLU A 45 -10.36 0.47 -6.82
C GLU A 45 -10.93 1.83 -6.39
N HIS A 46 -10.70 2.22 -5.14
CA HIS A 46 -11.12 3.52 -4.63
C HIS A 46 -10.52 4.69 -5.43
N CYS A 47 -9.21 4.63 -5.72
CA CYS A 47 -8.53 5.66 -6.50
C CYS A 47 -9.05 5.72 -7.95
N ARG A 48 -9.32 4.56 -8.59
CA ARG A 48 -9.87 4.50 -9.94
C ARG A 48 -11.27 5.09 -10.05
N ASN A 49 -12.07 4.98 -9.01
CA ASN A 49 -13.40 5.60 -8.96
C ASN A 49 -13.32 7.14 -8.92
N HIS A 50 -12.21 7.71 -8.48
CA HIS A 50 -11.99 9.16 -8.45
C HIS A 50 -11.25 9.67 -9.69
N ASP A 51 -10.36 8.86 -10.27
CA ASP A 51 -9.64 9.19 -11.51
C ASP A 51 -9.49 7.94 -12.39
N PRO A 52 -10.21 7.84 -13.54
CA PRO A 52 -10.09 6.71 -14.43
C PRO A 52 -8.73 6.65 -15.16
N LEU A 53 -7.96 7.75 -15.18
CA LEU A 53 -6.61 7.82 -15.74
C LEU A 53 -5.52 7.53 -14.70
N LEU A 54 -5.90 6.92 -13.56
CA LEU A 54 -5.00 6.55 -12.48
C LEU A 54 -3.75 5.83 -13.00
N ARG A 55 -2.59 6.34 -12.58
CA ARG A 55 -1.30 5.71 -12.85
C ARG A 55 -0.86 4.86 -11.67
N PHE A 56 -0.43 3.64 -11.97
CA PHE A 56 0.12 2.70 -11.00
C PHE A 56 1.64 2.67 -11.13
N HIS A 57 2.33 3.01 -10.04
CA HIS A 57 3.79 3.02 -9.99
C HIS A 57 4.29 2.01 -8.97
N VAL A 58 5.26 1.20 -9.35
CA VAL A 58 6.01 0.37 -8.40
C VAL A 58 7.28 1.11 -8.03
N LEU A 59 7.31 1.65 -6.81
CA LEU A 59 8.47 2.35 -6.26
C LEU A 59 9.56 1.35 -5.86
N ARG A 60 9.12 0.20 -5.33
CA ARG A 60 9.99 -0.94 -5.01
C ARG A 60 9.23 -2.22 -5.30
N ALA A 61 9.76 -3.02 -6.23
CA ALA A 61 9.22 -4.34 -6.53
C ALA A 61 9.67 -5.36 -5.48
N ASN A 62 8.80 -6.34 -5.23
CA ASN A 62 9.15 -7.56 -4.51
C ASN A 62 10.32 -8.26 -5.21
N GLY A 63 11.34 -8.65 -4.45
CA GLY A 63 12.37 -9.59 -4.91
C GLY A 63 11.82 -11.01 -5.02
N PHE A 64 12.53 -11.90 -5.72
CA PHE A 64 12.11 -13.29 -5.95
C PHE A 64 11.81 -14.07 -4.64
N TRP A 65 12.47 -13.69 -3.54
CA TRP A 65 12.31 -14.30 -2.22
C TRP A 65 11.78 -13.32 -1.15
N SER A 66 11.26 -12.16 -1.56
CA SER A 66 10.79 -11.16 -0.59
C SER A 66 9.57 -10.39 -1.08
N ALA A 67 8.51 -10.38 -0.30
CA ALA A 67 7.28 -9.66 -0.59
C ALA A 67 7.35 -8.20 -0.10
N LYS A 68 8.54 -7.59 -0.07
CA LYS A 68 8.72 -6.16 0.22
C LYS A 68 8.38 -5.34 -1.03
N PHE A 69 7.19 -4.74 -1.03
CA PHE A 69 6.79 -3.80 -2.07
C PHE A 69 6.50 -2.42 -1.48
N ASP A 70 6.75 -1.41 -2.31
CA ASP A 70 6.21 -0.07 -2.15
C ASP A 70 5.60 0.34 -3.50
N VAL A 71 4.33 0.73 -3.49
CA VAL A 71 3.59 1.15 -4.68
C VAL A 71 2.97 2.52 -4.46
N MET A 72 2.76 3.24 -5.55
CA MET A 72 2.15 4.56 -5.56
C MET A 72 1.05 4.61 -6.61
N LEU A 73 -0.10 5.12 -6.21
CA LEU A 73 -1.27 5.41 -7.03
C LEU A 73 -1.31 6.91 -7.24
N GLU A 74 -1.22 7.36 -8.47
CA GLU A 74 -1.19 8.79 -8.81
C GLU A 74 -2.35 9.13 -9.75
N GLY A 75 -3.26 9.97 -9.24
CA GLY A 75 -4.29 10.63 -10.03
C GLY A 75 -3.93 12.11 -10.25
N ALA A 76 -4.77 12.83 -10.99
CA ALA A 76 -4.53 14.24 -11.33
C ALA A 76 -4.39 15.16 -10.10
N MET A 77 -5.09 14.83 -9.00
CA MET A 77 -5.20 15.69 -7.81
C MET A 77 -4.89 14.95 -6.50
N PHE A 78 -4.44 13.70 -6.58
CA PHE A 78 -4.11 12.90 -5.40
C PHE A 78 -2.96 11.95 -5.65
N ARG A 79 -2.31 11.57 -4.55
CA ARG A 79 -1.29 10.55 -4.51
C ARG A 79 -1.51 9.67 -3.29
N VAL A 80 -1.49 8.36 -3.48
CA VAL A 80 -1.60 7.35 -2.42
C VAL A 80 -0.42 6.41 -2.51
N CYS A 81 0.36 6.29 -1.44
CA CYS A 81 1.46 5.34 -1.34
C CYS A 81 1.09 4.20 -0.40
N CYS A 82 1.29 2.97 -0.85
CA CYS A 82 1.07 1.75 -0.09
C CYS A 82 2.39 0.97 0.02
N GLY A 83 2.91 0.82 1.23
CA GLY A 83 4.19 0.15 1.47
C GLY A 83 4.09 -0.93 2.54
N ARG A 84 4.69 -2.10 2.31
CA ARG A 84 4.78 -3.15 3.35
C ARG A 84 5.70 -2.69 4.48
N ARG A 85 5.28 -2.85 5.74
CA ARG A 85 6.10 -2.43 6.91
C ARG A 85 6.33 -3.53 7.93
N LEU A 86 5.27 -3.98 8.62
CA LEU A 86 5.41 -4.88 9.76
C LEU A 86 5.07 -6.31 9.35
N VAL A 87 5.84 -7.30 9.81
CA VAL A 87 5.55 -8.72 9.63
C VAL A 87 5.04 -9.30 10.95
N ARG A 88 3.90 -9.99 10.90
CA ARG A 88 3.31 -10.76 12.00
C ARG A 88 3.68 -12.24 11.87
N GLY A 89 3.92 -12.92 12.99
CA GLY A 89 4.02 -14.39 13.04
C GLY A 89 5.27 -15.03 12.42
N GLY A 90 6.22 -14.25 11.89
CA GLY A 90 7.40 -14.77 11.18
C GLY A 90 8.57 -15.25 12.07
N PHE A 91 8.54 -15.00 13.37
CA PHE A 91 9.69 -15.27 14.25
C PHE A 91 9.30 -16.03 15.52
N PRO A 92 10.03 -17.09 15.92
CA PRO A 92 11.20 -17.70 15.26
C PRO A 92 10.91 -18.89 14.32
N PHE A 93 9.67 -19.37 14.20
CA PHE A 93 9.42 -20.74 13.70
C PHE A 93 9.16 -20.88 12.18
N ASN A 94 8.79 -19.82 11.46
CA ASN A 94 8.50 -19.91 10.02
C ASN A 94 8.91 -18.63 9.26
N PRO A 95 10.12 -18.59 8.67
CA PRO A 95 10.59 -17.46 7.87
C PRO A 95 9.71 -17.18 6.63
N ALA A 96 9.10 -18.22 6.06
CA ALA A 96 8.22 -18.09 4.90
C ALA A 96 6.84 -17.50 5.27
N ALA A 97 6.45 -17.53 6.55
CA ALA A 97 5.22 -16.88 7.00
C ALA A 97 5.24 -15.37 6.71
N ALA A 98 6.43 -14.75 6.71
CA ALA A 98 6.56 -13.34 6.35
C ALA A 98 6.00 -13.02 4.96
N GLU A 99 6.04 -13.98 4.04
CA GLU A 99 5.67 -13.80 2.64
C GLU A 99 4.17 -13.95 2.39
N GLU A 100 3.42 -14.47 3.35
CA GLU A 100 1.98 -14.60 3.25
C GLU A 100 1.30 -13.23 3.44
N PRO A 101 0.40 -12.81 2.53
CA PRO A 101 -0.29 -11.52 2.61
C PRO A 101 -0.93 -11.19 3.96
N LYS A 102 -1.51 -12.19 4.64
CA LYS A 102 -2.15 -12.03 5.97
C LYS A 102 -1.17 -11.77 7.12
N ASN A 103 0.13 -11.93 6.88
CA ASN A 103 1.17 -11.85 7.89
C ASN A 103 1.96 -10.54 7.80
N TYR A 104 1.45 -9.51 7.13
CA TYR A 104 2.07 -8.19 7.20
C TYR A 104 1.07 -7.02 7.23
N ASP A 105 1.55 -5.85 7.64
CA ASP A 105 0.82 -4.59 7.58
C ASP A 105 1.24 -3.78 6.35
N VAL A 106 0.28 -3.02 5.82
CA VAL A 106 0.51 -2.02 4.77
C VAL A 106 0.40 -0.64 5.40
N LEU A 107 1.46 0.16 5.26
CA LEU A 107 1.41 1.60 5.49
C LEU A 107 0.75 2.25 4.29
N VAL A 108 -0.42 2.83 4.50
CA VAL A 108 -1.14 3.65 3.52
C VAL A 108 -0.94 5.11 3.89
N SER A 109 -0.43 5.89 2.96
CA SER A 109 -0.31 7.35 3.09
C SER A 109 -0.93 8.01 1.88
N ALA A 110 -1.67 9.10 2.10
CA ALA A 110 -2.32 9.82 1.03
C ALA A 110 -2.16 11.33 1.19
N THR A 111 -2.02 12.01 0.06
CA THR A 111 -2.08 13.46 -0.06
C THR A 111 -3.01 13.79 -1.22
N SER A 112 -3.98 14.66 -0.99
CA SER A 112 -4.96 15.03 -2.01
C SER A 112 -5.31 16.51 -1.91
N THR A 113 -5.61 17.12 -3.06
CA THR A 113 -6.31 18.41 -3.15
C THR A 113 -7.81 18.24 -3.41
N VAL A 114 -8.29 17.00 -3.54
CA VAL A 114 -9.71 16.66 -3.67
C VAL A 114 -10.34 16.64 -2.28
N ASP A 115 -11.33 17.52 -2.07
CA ASP A 115 -12.06 17.62 -0.82
C ASP A 115 -12.69 16.26 -0.44
N GLY A 116 -12.48 15.85 0.81
CA GLY A 116 -13.05 14.61 1.34
C GLY A 116 -12.39 13.32 0.90
N PHE A 117 -11.42 13.33 -0.04
CA PHE A 117 -10.75 12.10 -0.52
C PHE A 117 -10.02 11.35 0.60
N GLU A 118 -9.29 12.06 1.45
CA GLU A 118 -8.57 11.43 2.55
C GLU A 118 -9.53 10.81 3.58
N SER A 119 -10.66 11.48 3.83
CA SER A 119 -11.71 10.98 4.73
C SER A 119 -12.41 9.76 4.15
N SER A 120 -12.77 9.77 2.86
CA SER A 120 -13.43 8.63 2.20
C SER A 120 -12.51 7.41 2.11
N LEU A 121 -11.22 7.61 1.81
CA LEU A 121 -10.23 6.54 1.85
C LEU A 121 -10.05 6.00 3.27
N THR A 122 -10.03 6.87 4.29
CA THR A 122 -9.95 6.45 5.70
C THR A 122 -11.15 5.61 6.10
N GLU A 123 -12.36 6.05 5.77
CA GLU A 123 -13.61 5.35 6.08
C GLU A 123 -13.69 3.99 5.39
N LEU A 124 -13.30 3.92 4.12
CA LEU A 124 -13.18 2.64 3.40
C LEU A 124 -12.24 1.67 4.14
N LEU A 125 -11.06 2.13 4.54
CA LEU A 125 -10.08 1.28 5.18
C LEU A 125 -10.52 0.87 6.60
N GLN A 126 -11.09 1.78 7.38
CA GLN A 126 -11.53 1.50 8.76
C GLN A 126 -12.76 0.60 8.81
N SER A 127 -13.67 0.69 7.83
CA SER A 127 -14.83 -0.20 7.74
C SER A 127 -14.44 -1.65 7.41
N ARG A 128 -13.31 -1.85 6.73
CA ARG A 128 -12.87 -3.17 6.23
C ARG A 128 -11.67 -3.76 6.97
N TYR A 129 -10.86 -2.97 7.65
CA TYR A 129 -9.57 -3.41 8.19
C TYR A 129 -9.30 -2.86 9.58
N VAL A 130 -8.46 -3.57 10.35
CA VAL A 130 -7.92 -3.00 11.58
C VAL A 130 -6.88 -1.96 11.20
N CYS A 131 -7.18 -0.70 11.49
CA CYS A 131 -6.34 0.44 11.17
C CYS A 131 -5.73 1.04 12.45
N ARG A 132 -4.47 1.46 12.37
CA ARG A 132 -3.78 2.19 13.44
C ARG A 132 -3.20 3.49 12.87
N PRO A 133 -3.38 4.63 13.55
CA PRO A 133 -2.73 5.87 13.12
C PRO A 133 -1.21 5.71 13.18
N VAL A 134 -0.51 6.30 12.21
CA VAL A 134 0.95 6.40 12.30
C VAL A 134 1.29 7.47 13.31
N VAL A 135 1.75 7.04 14.49
CA VAL A 135 2.38 7.94 15.44
C VAL A 135 3.83 8.10 14.99
N LEU A 136 4.14 9.17 14.27
CA LEU A 136 5.52 9.54 14.02
C LEU A 136 6.16 9.89 15.37
N PRO A 137 7.31 9.30 15.73
CA PRO A 137 8.01 9.74 16.93
C PRO A 137 8.34 11.24 16.83
N PRO A 138 8.22 12.00 17.92
CA PRO A 138 8.30 13.47 17.92
C PRO A 138 9.62 14.04 17.37
N GLU A 139 10.65 13.21 17.26
CA GLU A 139 11.95 13.55 16.68
C GLU A 139 11.95 13.82 15.16
N HIS A 140 10.90 13.40 14.44
CA HIS A 140 10.77 13.68 12.99
C HIS A 140 9.86 14.87 12.66
N ALA A 141 9.13 15.42 13.63
CA ALA A 141 8.28 16.60 13.42
C ALA A 141 9.10 17.90 13.26
N ARG A 142 10.39 17.90 13.61
CA ARG A 142 11.25 19.09 13.56
C ARG A 142 11.78 19.46 12.18
N HIS A 143 11.72 18.57 11.19
CA HIS A 143 12.25 18.87 9.83
C HIS A 143 11.20 19.35 8.81
N LEU A 144 9.91 19.37 9.17
CA LEU A 144 8.84 19.90 8.30
C LEU A 144 8.43 21.34 8.63
N GLY A 145 9.01 21.95 9.68
CA GLY A 145 8.70 23.30 10.13
C GLY A 145 9.68 24.39 9.70
N SER A 146 10.69 24.08 8.89
CA SER A 146 11.71 25.07 8.50
C SER A 146 11.99 25.02 7.00
N GLN A 147 10.96 25.28 6.19
CA GLN A 147 11.14 25.95 4.90
C GLN A 147 9.88 26.77 4.58
N ARG A 148 9.93 28.06 4.92
CA ARG A 148 9.42 29.21 4.15
C ARG A 148 9.61 30.49 4.97
N PRO A 149 9.82 31.66 4.34
CA PRO A 149 10.48 31.95 3.06
C PRO A 149 11.97 32.27 3.22
#